data_AF-A0A8R2BA09-F1
#
_entry.id   AF-A0A8R2BA09-F1
#
_cell.length_a   1.000
_cell.length_b   1.000
_cell.length_c   1.000
_cell.angle_alpha   90.00
_cell.angle_beta   90.00
_cell.angle_gamma   90.00
#
_symmetry.space_group_name_H-M   'P 1'
#
loop_
_entity.id
_entity.type
_entity.pdbx_description
1 polymer ?
#
loop_
_entity_poly.entity_id
_entity_poly.type
_entity_poly.pdbx_seq_one_letter_code
_entity_poly.pdbx_strand_id
1 'polypeptide(L)'
;MWPELKIVHGKPRHSQSQGSVERANQDIENMLTTWMQDEKNRHWSQGLRFIQLMKNRAYHSGIKMSPYEALFGCKIKIGLNTSNLPHYVISTIENEEQLAELITEQATEINSNVENEVSDTEQAPEINSNVENEVSDTEQLLPSYNYPGHY
;
A
#
# COMPACT_ATOMS: atom_id res chain seq x y z
N MET A 1 -2.06 -34.44 0.02
CA MET A 1 -2.59 -33.53 -1.02
C MET A 1 -3.84 -32.87 -0.42
N TRP A 2 -4.04 -31.57 -0.57
CA TRP A 2 -5.22 -30.91 0.03
C TRP A 2 -6.51 -31.44 -0.61
N PRO A 3 -7.48 -31.97 0.17
CA PRO A 3 -8.67 -32.63 -0.36
C PRO A 3 -9.60 -31.69 -1.13
N GLU A 4 -9.54 -30.38 -0.86
CA GLU A 4 -10.33 -29.35 -1.55
C GLU A 4 -9.65 -28.80 -2.81
N LEU A 5 -8.39 -29.18 -3.08
CA LEU A 5 -7.63 -28.68 -4.22
C LEU A 5 -8.05 -29.39 -5.52
N LYS A 6 -8.73 -28.66 -6.40
CA LYS A 6 -9.06 -29.15 -7.76
C LYS A 6 -8.03 -28.69 -8.79
N ILE A 7 -7.30 -29.63 -9.38
CA ILE A 7 -6.36 -29.35 -10.47
C ILE A 7 -7.15 -29.24 -11.79
N VAL A 8 -7.02 -28.09 -12.46
CA VAL A 8 -7.61 -27.85 -13.79
C VAL A 8 -6.48 -27.78 -14.81
N HIS A 9 -6.56 -28.64 -15.84
CA HIS A 9 -5.53 -28.71 -16.88
C HIS A 9 -5.86 -27.79 -18.06
N GLY A 10 -4.85 -27.13 -18.60
CA GLY A 10 -4.97 -26.38 -19.85
C GLY A 10 -5.25 -27.32 -21.03
N LYS A 11 -5.95 -26.83 -22.05
CA LYS A 11 -6.12 -27.57 -23.31
C LYS A 11 -4.79 -27.62 -24.05
N PRO A 12 -4.39 -28.77 -24.61
CA PRO A 12 -3.23 -28.84 -25.49
C PRO A 12 -3.35 -27.80 -26.60
N ARG A 13 -2.33 -26.95 -26.75
CA ARG A 13 -2.23 -25.91 -27.81
C ARG A 13 -3.33 -24.83 -27.80
N HIS A 14 -4.01 -24.58 -26.68
CA HIS A 14 -4.98 -23.48 -26.56
C HIS A 14 -4.54 -22.48 -25.50
N SER A 15 -4.27 -21.25 -25.96
CA SER A 15 -3.32 -20.32 -25.36
C SER A 15 -3.92 -19.15 -24.60
N GLN A 16 -5.24 -19.04 -24.41
CA GLN A 16 -5.78 -17.80 -23.83
C GLN A 16 -5.42 -17.64 -22.34
N SER A 17 -5.62 -18.68 -21.51
CA SER A 17 -5.20 -18.66 -20.10
C SER A 17 -3.71 -18.94 -19.93
N GLN A 18 -3.10 -19.68 -20.86
CA GLN A 18 -1.65 -19.97 -20.85
C GLN A 18 -0.82 -18.74 -21.23
N GLY A 19 -1.27 -17.93 -22.19
CA GLY A 19 -0.48 -16.81 -22.72
C GLY A 19 -0.23 -15.70 -21.70
N SER A 20 -1.14 -15.49 -20.72
CA SER A 20 -0.88 -14.53 -19.63
C SER A 20 0.22 -15.03 -18.70
N VAL A 21 0.18 -16.32 -18.35
CA VAL A 21 1.19 -16.95 -17.49
C VAL A 21 2.53 -17.03 -18.21
N GLU A 22 2.53 -17.42 -19.49
CA GLU A 22 3.73 -17.48 -20.34
C GLU A 22 4.42 -16.10 -20.44
N ARG A 23 3.66 -15.03 -20.70
CA ARG A 23 4.22 -13.67 -20.72
C ARG A 23 4.79 -13.25 -19.37
N ALA A 24 4.06 -13.51 -18.28
CA ALA A 24 4.55 -13.19 -16.94
C ALA A 24 5.83 -13.97 -16.59
N ASN A 25 5.91 -15.25 -16.98
CA ASN A 25 7.10 -16.06 -16.77
C ASN A 25 8.30 -15.54 -17.58
N GLN A 26 8.08 -15.14 -18.84
CA GLN A 26 9.12 -14.53 -19.65
C GLN A 26 9.64 -13.22 -19.05
N ASP A 27 8.75 -12.37 -18.53
CA ASP A 27 9.16 -11.15 -17.82
C ASP A 27 10.05 -11.47 -16.63
N ILE A 28 9.67 -12.47 -15.80
CA ILE A 28 10.46 -12.89 -14.64
C ILE A 28 11.82 -13.45 -15.07
N GLU A 29 11.88 -14.27 -16.12
CA GLU A 29 13.13 -14.80 -16.66
C GLU A 29 14.07 -13.69 -17.14
N ASN A 30 13.53 -12.70 -17.87
CA ASN A 30 14.30 -11.56 -18.35
C ASN A 30 14.83 -10.73 -17.17
N MET A 31 13.98 -10.41 -16.20
CA MET A 31 14.37 -9.67 -15.00
C MET A 31 15.46 -10.38 -14.21
N LEU A 32 15.34 -11.71 -14.05
CA LEU A 32 16.32 -12.53 -13.35
C LEU A 32 17.65 -12.59 -14.10
N THR A 33 17.59 -12.69 -15.43
CA THR A 33 18.77 -12.69 -16.30
C THR A 33 19.53 -11.37 -16.19
N THR A 34 18.83 -10.24 -16.24
CA THR A 34 19.43 -8.91 -16.03
C THR A 34 20.04 -8.79 -14.65
N TRP A 35 19.31 -9.17 -13.60
CA TRP A 35 19.82 -9.11 -12.22
C TRP A 35 21.10 -9.94 -12.02
N MET A 36 21.15 -11.15 -12.58
CA MET A 36 22.35 -11.99 -12.51
C MET A 36 23.56 -11.39 -13.24
N GLN A 37 23.33 -10.66 -14.34
CA GLN A 37 24.38 -9.94 -15.07
C GLN A 37 24.92 -8.77 -14.24
N ASP A 38 24.02 -7.97 -13.66
CA ASP A 38 24.37 -6.78 -12.88
C ASP A 38 25.13 -7.15 -11.59
N GLU A 39 24.61 -8.13 -10.84
CA GLU A 39 25.21 -8.60 -9.58
C GLU A 39 26.42 -9.54 -9.79
N LYS A 40 26.72 -9.91 -11.04
CA LYS A 40 27.75 -10.91 -11.39
C LYS A 40 27.59 -12.22 -10.59
N ASN A 41 26.35 -12.60 -10.34
CA ASN A 41 25.99 -13.70 -9.46
C ASN A 41 25.07 -14.68 -10.19
N ARG A 42 25.39 -15.98 -10.12
CA ARG A 42 24.61 -17.05 -10.77
C ARG A 42 23.58 -17.71 -9.85
N HIS A 43 23.54 -17.32 -8.57
CA HIS A 43 22.58 -17.81 -7.57
C HIS A 43 21.24 -17.08 -7.72
N TRP A 44 20.52 -17.41 -8.79
CA TRP A 44 19.21 -16.84 -9.14
C TRP A 44 18.21 -16.81 -7.98
N SER A 45 18.27 -17.80 -7.08
CA SER A 45 17.38 -17.90 -5.92
C SER A 45 17.51 -16.71 -4.97
N GLN A 46 18.70 -16.09 -4.87
CA GLN A 46 18.91 -14.88 -4.06
C GLN A 46 18.23 -13.65 -4.66
N GLY A 47 18.11 -13.62 -6.00
CA GLY A 47 17.47 -12.55 -6.77
C GLY A 47 15.95 -12.56 -6.70
N LEU A 48 15.33 -13.73 -6.47
CA LEU A 48 13.88 -13.92 -6.55
C LEU A 48 13.08 -12.92 -5.71
N ARG A 49 13.50 -12.65 -4.47
CA ARG A 49 12.80 -11.70 -3.59
C ARG A 49 12.75 -10.30 -4.18
N PHE A 50 13.84 -9.88 -4.83
CA PHE A 50 13.94 -8.56 -5.45
C PHE A 50 13.09 -8.51 -6.72
N ILE A 51 13.20 -9.53 -7.58
CA ILE A 51 12.43 -9.62 -8.82
C ILE A 51 10.92 -9.69 -8.53
N GLN A 52 10.50 -10.49 -7.56
CA GLN A 52 9.10 -10.59 -7.16
C GLN A 52 8.56 -9.23 -6.68
N LEU A 53 9.33 -8.54 -5.83
CA LEU A 53 8.96 -7.21 -5.35
C LEU A 53 8.85 -6.21 -6.50
N MET A 54 9.85 -6.17 -7.39
CA MET A 54 9.87 -5.29 -8.56
C MET A 54 8.68 -5.54 -9.47
N LYS A 55 8.38 -6.81 -9.78
CA LYS A 55 7.26 -7.20 -10.64
C LYS A 55 5.91 -6.85 -10.01
N ASN A 56 5.74 -7.12 -8.72
CA ASN A 56 4.49 -6.85 -8.01
C ASN A 56 4.24 -5.36 -7.78
N ARG A 57 5.28 -4.53 -7.75
CA ARG A 57 5.18 -3.07 -7.62
C ARG A 57 4.98 -2.36 -8.96
N ALA A 58 5.40 -2.96 -10.06
CA ALA A 58 5.30 -2.34 -11.37
C ALA A 58 3.84 -2.05 -11.76
N TYR A 59 3.60 -0.87 -12.33
CA TYR A 59 2.28 -0.52 -12.84
C TYR A 59 1.87 -1.46 -13.98
N HIS A 60 0.69 -2.06 -13.87
CA HIS A 60 0.15 -2.94 -14.89
C HIS A 60 -1.00 -2.27 -15.64
N SER A 61 -0.79 -1.98 -16.92
CA SER A 61 -1.68 -1.17 -17.77
C SER A 61 -3.10 -1.73 -17.91
N GLY A 62 -3.27 -3.05 -17.81
CA GLY A 62 -4.57 -3.72 -17.90
C GLY A 62 -5.44 -3.58 -16.65
N ILE A 63 -4.85 -3.48 -15.46
CA ILE A 63 -5.59 -3.31 -14.18
C ILE A 63 -5.50 -1.88 -13.64
N LYS A 64 -4.76 -1.00 -14.33
CA LYS A 64 -4.55 0.41 -13.99
C LYS A 64 -3.96 0.67 -12.59
N MET A 65 -3.28 -0.33 -12.03
CA MET A 65 -2.55 -0.27 -10.77
C MET A 65 -1.46 -1.35 -10.74
N SER A 66 -0.67 -1.42 -9.67
CA SER A 66 0.27 -2.52 -9.47
C SER A 66 -0.43 -3.80 -8.99
N PRO A 67 0.09 -5.00 -9.31
CA PRO A 67 -0.44 -6.25 -8.74
C PRO A 67 -0.49 -6.26 -7.21
N TYR A 68 0.47 -5.59 -6.55
CA TYR A 68 0.47 -5.41 -5.09
C TYR A 68 -0.76 -4.62 -4.63
N GLU A 69 -1.02 -3.45 -5.24
CA GLU A 69 -2.19 -2.64 -4.90
C GLU A 69 -3.50 -3.40 -5.15
N ALA A 70 -3.58 -4.16 -6.23
CA ALA A 70 -4.76 -4.97 -6.53
C ALA A 70 -5.01 -6.06 -5.47
N LEU A 71 -3.95 -6.63 -4.89
CA LEU A 71 -4.06 -7.68 -3.89
C LEU A 71 -4.31 -7.14 -2.47
N PHE A 72 -3.62 -6.06 -2.09
CA PHE A 72 -3.62 -5.55 -0.72
C PHE A 72 -4.46 -4.28 -0.51
N GLY A 73 -4.92 -3.64 -1.59
CA GLY A 73 -5.71 -2.41 -1.54
C GLY A 73 -4.91 -1.16 -1.14
N CYS A 74 -3.58 -1.24 -1.05
CA CYS A 74 -2.74 -0.11 -0.65
C CYS A 74 -1.42 -0.07 -1.44
N LYS A 75 -0.80 1.12 -1.47
CA LYS A 75 0.53 1.30 -2.04
C LYS A 75 1.57 0.58 -1.18
N ILE A 76 2.50 -0.09 -1.86
CA ILE A 76 3.63 -0.73 -1.19
C ILE A 76 4.52 0.31 -0.51
N LYS A 77 4.94 0.02 0.72
CA LYS A 77 5.92 0.82 1.46
C LYS A 77 7.31 0.18 1.37
N ILE A 78 8.31 0.97 0.99
CA ILE A 78 9.69 0.55 0.76
C ILE A 78 10.62 1.50 1.49
N GLY A 79 10.97 1.11 2.72
CA GLY A 79 11.87 1.85 3.59
C GLY A 79 11.51 3.33 3.71
N LEU A 80 12.53 4.17 3.81
CA LEU A 80 12.39 5.62 3.94
C LEU A 80 11.88 6.27 2.64
N ASN A 81 12.13 5.68 1.47
CA ASN A 81 11.76 6.26 0.17
C ASN A 81 10.24 6.41 -0.03
N THR A 82 9.43 5.64 0.70
CA THR A 82 7.97 5.76 0.67
C THR A 82 7.40 6.31 1.98
N SER A 83 8.26 6.83 2.86
CA SER A 83 7.81 7.50 4.07
C SER A 83 7.26 8.89 3.73
N ASN A 84 6.63 9.53 4.71
CA ASN A 84 6.20 10.93 4.59
C ASN A 84 7.35 11.91 4.85
N LEU A 85 8.59 11.42 5.01
CA LEU A 85 9.75 12.26 5.27
C LEU A 85 10.15 13.03 4.01
N PRO A 86 10.50 14.32 4.13
CA PRO A 86 11.05 15.07 3.01
C PRO A 86 12.34 14.42 2.47
N HIS A 87 12.56 14.53 1.16
CA HIS A 87 13.70 13.89 0.51
C HIS A 87 15.06 14.37 1.05
N TYR A 88 15.15 15.64 1.48
CA TYR A 88 16.36 16.18 2.08
C TYR A 88 16.70 15.49 3.41
N VAL A 89 15.69 15.18 4.25
CA VAL A 89 15.89 14.47 5.52
C VAL A 89 16.38 13.05 5.26
N ILE A 90 15.79 12.37 4.25
CA ILE A 90 16.22 11.03 3.87
C ILE A 90 17.69 11.03 3.42
N SER A 91 18.11 12.07 2.68
CA SER A 91 19.49 12.18 2.19
C SER A 91 20.54 12.46 3.26
N THR A 92 20.14 13.01 4.41
CA THR A 92 21.04 13.29 5.54
C THR A 92 21.21 12.12 6.50
N ILE A 93 20.32 11.12 6.45
CA ILE A 93 20.40 9.95 7.32
C ILE A 93 21.42 8.96 6.73
N GLU A 94 22.51 8.75 7.45
CA GLU A 94 23.58 7.83 7.09
C GLU A 94 23.63 6.60 8.01
N ASN A 95 23.13 6.71 9.24
CA ASN A 95 23.19 5.64 10.25
C ASN A 95 21.89 5.47 11.05
N GLU A 96 21.86 4.42 11.87
CA GLU A 96 20.70 4.05 12.69
C GLU A 96 20.44 5.07 13.80
N GLU A 97 21.49 5.62 14.41
CA GLU A 97 21.38 6.59 15.50
C GLU A 97 20.65 7.86 15.05
N GLN A 98 21.01 8.41 13.88
CA GLN A 98 20.35 9.57 13.28
C GLN A 98 18.88 9.30 12.98
N LEU A 99 18.56 8.09 12.51
CA LEU A 99 17.17 7.70 12.27
C LEU A 99 16.38 7.62 13.59
N ALA A 100 16.99 7.10 14.66
CA ALA A 100 16.36 6.99 15.97
C ALA A 100 16.11 8.36 16.63
N GLU A 101 17.05 9.29 16.49
CA GLU A 101 16.90 10.67 16.95
C GLU A 101 15.69 11.34 16.27
N LEU A 102 15.60 11.26 14.94
CA LEU A 102 14.46 11.83 14.19
C LEU A 102 13.11 11.25 14.59
N ILE A 103 13.03 9.94 14.85
CA ILE A 103 11.80 9.30 15.32
C ILE A 103 11.42 9.82 16.71
N THR A 104 12.41 10.02 17.58
CA THR A 104 12.20 10.50 18.96
C THR A 104 11.75 11.95 18.96
N GLU A 105 12.41 12.81 18.18
CA GLU A 105 12.04 14.23 18.01
C GLU A 105 10.60 14.35 17.53
N GLN A 106 10.23 13.63 16.47
CA GLN A 106 8.88 13.66 15.93
C GLN A 106 7.83 13.17 16.94
N ALA A 107 8.15 12.17 17.77
CA ALA A 107 7.26 11.71 18.83
C ALA A 107 7.08 12.76 19.94
N THR A 108 8.13 13.48 20.31
CA THR A 108 8.05 14.56 21.31
C THR A 108 7.23 15.76 20.81
N GLU A 109 7.35 16.13 19.54
CA GLU A 109 6.55 17.19 18.92
C GLU A 109 5.06 16.84 18.86
N ILE A 110 4.72 15.56 18.58
CA ILE A 110 3.33 15.11 18.58
C ILE A 110 2.75 15.17 19.99
N ASN A 111 3.48 14.68 20.99
CA ASN A 111 2.98 14.66 22.37
C ASN A 111 2.79 16.07 22.95
N SER A 112 3.70 17.00 22.67
CA SER A 112 3.56 18.40 23.13
C SER A 112 2.38 19.12 22.45
N ASN A 113 2.11 18.83 21.18
CA ASN A 113 0.94 19.39 20.49
C ASN A 113 -0.39 18.82 21.02
N VAL A 114 -0.43 17.53 21.37
CA VAL A 114 -1.62 16.90 21.99
C VAL A 114 -1.89 17.45 23.38
N GLU A 115 -0.86 17.70 24.20
CA GLU A 115 -1.02 18.32 25.52
C GLU A 115 -1.55 19.76 25.44
N ASN A 116 -1.16 20.51 24.42
CA ASN A 116 -1.65 21.88 24.19
C ASN A 116 -3.09 21.93 23.64
N GLU A 117 -3.55 20.92 22.90
CA GLU A 117 -4.95 20.87 22.42
C GLU A 117 -5.94 20.39 23.50
N VAL A 118 -5.49 19.61 24.48
CA VAL A 118 -6.34 19.17 25.62
C VAL A 118 -6.59 20.30 26.64
N SER A 119 -5.73 21.31 26.71
CA SER A 119 -5.90 22.45 27.63
C SER A 119 -6.99 23.46 27.23
N ASP A 120 -7.53 23.39 26.01
CA ASP A 120 -8.49 24.37 25.50
C ASP A 120 -9.98 23.95 25.61
N THR A 121 -10.31 22.85 26.30
CA THR A 121 -11.73 22.42 26.46
C THR A 121 -12.30 22.39 27.89
N GLU A 122 -11.56 22.80 28.92
CA GLU A 122 -12.13 22.97 30.26
C GLU A 122 -12.62 24.41 30.52
N GLN A 123 -13.73 24.77 29.89
CA GLN A 123 -14.64 25.74 30.51
C GLN A 123 -16.07 25.25 30.38
N ALA A 124 -16.54 24.60 31.44
CA ALA A 124 -17.96 24.37 31.66
C ALA A 124 -18.65 25.73 31.85
N PRO A 125 -19.68 26.08 31.06
CA PRO A 125 -20.63 27.09 31.47
C PRO A 125 -21.82 26.41 32.15
N GLU A 126 -22.24 27.07 33.21
CA GLU A 126 -23.34 26.71 34.09
C GLU A 126 -24.69 26.62 33.38
N ILE A 127 -25.55 25.80 33.98
CA ILE A 127 -26.95 25.55 33.68
C ILE A 127 -27.71 26.88 33.56
N ASN A 128 -28.44 27.08 32.46
CA ASN A 128 -29.56 28.01 32.44
C ASN A 128 -30.80 27.32 31.87
N SER A 129 -31.80 27.16 32.73
CA SER A 129 -33.11 26.58 32.46
C SER A 129 -33.98 27.56 31.68
N ASN A 130 -34.52 27.15 30.53
CA ASN A 130 -35.95 27.20 30.16
C ASN A 130 -36.11 26.84 28.66
N VAL A 131 -36.80 25.73 28.35
CA VAL A 131 -38.14 25.64 27.67
C VAL A 131 -38.09 26.16 26.21
N GLU A 132 -38.33 25.42 25.12
CA GLU A 132 -39.38 24.45 24.75
C GLU A 132 -39.04 23.78 23.40
N ASN A 133 -39.48 22.52 23.21
CA ASN A 133 -39.92 21.81 21.99
C ASN A 133 -39.26 22.03 20.60
N GLU A 134 -38.73 20.96 19.98
CA GLU A 134 -39.41 20.19 18.90
C GLU A 134 -38.50 19.10 18.31
N VAL A 135 -39.14 18.02 17.86
CA VAL A 135 -38.62 16.74 17.36
C VAL A 135 -38.34 16.82 15.86
N SER A 136 -37.25 16.22 15.35
CA SER A 136 -37.33 15.33 14.15
C SER A 136 -36.01 14.63 13.86
N ASP A 137 -36.08 13.29 13.85
CA ASP A 137 -35.19 12.39 13.14
C ASP A 137 -35.06 12.78 11.65
N THR A 138 -33.90 12.52 11.04
CA THR A 138 -33.80 11.66 9.83
C THR A 138 -32.35 11.44 9.38
N GLU A 139 -31.95 10.17 9.49
CA GLU A 139 -31.35 9.30 8.47
C GLU A 139 -30.26 9.79 7.49
N GLN A 140 -29.22 8.96 7.48
CA GLN A 140 -28.11 8.84 6.55
C GLN A 140 -28.59 8.43 5.15
N LEU A 141 -28.06 9.05 4.09
CA LEU A 141 -28.02 8.47 2.74
C LEU A 141 -26.66 8.71 2.08
N LEU A 142 -25.91 7.64 1.86
CA LEU A 142 -24.73 7.61 0.97
C LEU A 142 -25.20 7.57 -0.50
N PRO A 143 -24.55 8.27 -1.45
CA PRO A 143 -24.93 8.20 -2.86
C PRO A 143 -24.34 6.96 -3.56
N SER A 144 -25.22 6.21 -4.23
CA SER A 144 -24.88 5.11 -5.13
C SER A 144 -24.27 5.64 -6.44
N TYR A 145 -23.05 5.23 -6.77
CA TYR A 145 -22.44 5.52 -8.09
C TYR A 145 -22.85 4.48 -9.12
N ASN A 146 -23.50 4.96 -10.17
CA ASN A 146 -23.95 4.20 -11.33
C ASN A 146 -22.84 4.23 -12.42
N TYR A 147 -22.36 3.06 -12.87
CA TYR A 147 -21.43 2.96 -14.00
C TYR A 147 -22.20 2.84 -15.32
N PRO A 148 -21.97 3.72 -16.32
CA PRO A 148 -22.47 3.48 -17.67
C PRO A 148 -21.54 2.51 -18.41
N GLY A 149 -22.13 1.44 -18.93
CA GLY A 149 -21.48 0.53 -19.86
C GLY A 149 -21.35 1.17 -21.24
N HIS A 150 -20.20 0.93 -21.88
CA HIS A 150 -20.09 1.04 -23.33
C HIS A 150 -19.32 -0.17 -23.89
N TYR A 151 -19.93 -0.66 -24.96
CA TYR A 151 -19.66 -1.83 -25.80
C TYR A 151 -18.24 -1.96 -26.33
#